data_AF-A0A4R4BLQ4-F1
#
_entry.id   AF-A0A4R4BLQ4-F1
#
_cell.length_a   1.000
_cell.length_b   1.000
_cell.length_c   1.000
_cell.angle_alpha   90.00
_cell.angle_beta   90.00
_cell.angle_gamma   90.00
#
_symmetry.space_group_name_H-M   'P 1'
#
loop_
_entity.id
_entity.type
_entity.pdbx_description
1 polymer ?
#
loop_
_entity_poly.entity_id
_entity_poly.type
_entity_poly.pdbx_seq_one_letter_code
_entity_poly.pdbx_strand_id
1 'polypeptide(L)'
;MLIYTISMWDHGDLDITVATVDRNEALKQFESSTTLSLQVWEKGEVLIEMISNEGEYFADGGLERYPEKGQLLFNEIVEQLQ
;
A
#
# COMPACT_ATOMS: atom_id res chain seq x y z
N MET A 1 -5.31 -14.93 0.30
CA MET A 1 -5.38 -14.09 1.52
C MET A 1 -4.45 -12.94 1.28
N LEU A 2 -4.97 -11.72 1.39
CA LEU A 2 -4.15 -10.52 1.25
C LEU A 2 -3.57 -10.17 2.62
N ILE A 3 -2.31 -9.79 2.63
CA ILE A 3 -1.64 -9.25 3.81
C ILE A 3 -1.29 -7.81 3.47
N TYR A 4 -1.65 -6.89 4.35
CA TYR A 4 -1.38 -5.47 4.21
C TYR A 4 -0.26 -5.12 5.19
N THR A 5 0.83 -4.56 4.69
CA THR A 5 1.92 -4.05 5.51
C THR A 5 2.07 -2.55 5.34
N ILE A 6 2.20 -1.84 6.45
CA ILE A 6 2.49 -0.41 6.47
C ILE A 6 3.95 -0.24 6.88
N SER A 7 4.71 0.50 6.09
CA SER A 7 6.14 0.76 6.33
C SER A 7 6.44 2.24 6.18
N MET A 8 7.46 2.72 6.90
CA MET A 8 7.98 4.05 6.62
C MET A 8 8.69 4.08 5.27
N TRP A 9 8.34 5.07 4.45
CA TRP A 9 9.00 5.37 3.19
C TRP A 9 10.09 6.42 3.43
N ASP A 10 11.17 6.05 4.14
CA ASP A 10 12.38 6.88 4.28
C ASP A 10 13.65 6.01 4.17
N HIS A 11 14.70 6.60 3.60
CA HIS A 11 15.87 6.00 2.97
C HIS A 11 16.86 5.26 3.91
N GLY A 12 16.41 4.30 4.71
CA GLY A 12 17.33 3.55 5.55
C GLY A 12 16.87 2.16 5.95
N ASP A 13 15.74 2.08 6.66
CA ASP A 13 15.27 0.85 7.29
C ASP A 13 13.75 0.69 7.10
N LEU A 14 13.35 -0.49 6.61
CA LEU A 14 11.96 -0.83 6.32
C LEU A 14 11.27 -1.28 7.62
N ASP A 15 11.03 -0.33 8.51
CA ASP A 15 10.28 -0.59 9.74
C ASP A 15 8.80 -0.79 9.39
N ILE A 16 8.38 -2.05 9.39
CA ILE A 16 6.96 -2.42 9.26
C ILE A 16 6.26 -2.04 10.56
N THR A 17 5.40 -1.03 10.51
CA THR A 17 4.62 -0.57 11.66
C THR A 17 3.37 -1.41 11.87
N VAL A 18 2.80 -1.97 10.79
CA VAL A 18 1.61 -2.82 10.81
C VAL A 18 1.76 -3.94 9.79
N ALA A 19 1.38 -5.16 10.18
CA ALA A 19 1.16 -6.28 9.28
C ALA A 19 -0.16 -6.96 9.66
N THR A 20 -1.19 -6.81 8.83
CA THR A 20 -2.54 -7.26 9.14
C THR A 20 -3.24 -7.86 7.93
N VAL A 21 -4.27 -8.65 8.17
CA VAL A 21 -5.22 -9.11 7.13
C VAL A 21 -6.49 -8.25 7.11
N ASP A 22 -6.63 -7.34 8.08
CA ASP A 22 -7.73 -6.38 8.12
C ASP A 22 -7.41 -5.16 7.24
N ARG A 23 -8.09 -5.11 6.08
CA ARG A 23 -7.96 -4.01 5.12
C ARG A 23 -8.26 -2.65 5.75
N ASN A 24 -9.29 -2.53 6.57
CA ASN A 24 -9.72 -1.24 7.12
C ASN A 24 -8.74 -0.72 8.16
N GLU A 25 -8.20 -1.62 8.98
CA GLU A 25 -7.12 -1.30 9.92
C GLU A 25 -5.88 -0.77 9.16
N ALA A 26 -5.47 -1.46 8.11
CA ALA A 26 -4.31 -1.05 7.30
C ALA A 26 -4.53 0.30 6.62
N LEU A 27 -5.69 0.53 5.99
CA LEU A 27 -5.98 1.78 5.29
C LEU A 27 -6.03 2.98 6.24
N LYS A 28 -6.64 2.82 7.43
CA LYS A 28 -6.62 3.87 8.45
C LYS A 28 -5.22 4.27 8.87
N GLN A 29 -4.29 3.31 8.92
CA GLN A 29 -2.89 3.57 9.26
C GLN A 29 -2.14 4.21 8.10
N PHE A 30 -2.39 3.75 6.87
CA PHE A 30 -1.83 4.34 5.65
C PHE A 30 -2.19 5.82 5.49
N GLU A 31 -3.45 6.20 5.72
CA GLU A 31 -3.91 7.60 5.65
C GLU A 31 -3.36 8.50 6.76
N SER A 32 -2.78 7.93 7.82
CA SER A 32 -2.34 8.72 8.98
C SER A 32 -1.09 9.56 8.71
N SER A 33 -0.32 9.26 7.65
CA SER A 33 0.89 10.01 7.29
C SER A 33 1.28 9.79 5.82
N THR A 34 1.78 10.85 5.18
CA THR A 34 2.37 10.80 3.83
C THR A 34 3.75 10.15 3.78
N THR A 35 4.35 9.86 4.94
CA THR A 35 5.65 9.17 5.04
C THR A 35 5.49 7.65 5.09
N LEU A 36 4.29 7.12 4.87
CA LEU A 36 3.99 5.70 4.94
C LEU A 36 3.73 5.14 3.54
N SER A 37 4.22 3.92 3.30
CA SER A 37 3.84 3.09 2.17
C SER A 37 2.93 1.94 2.63
N LEU A 38 1.99 1.57 1.76
CA LEU A 38 1.16 0.39 1.89
C LEU A 38 1.60 -0.65 0.87
N GLN A 39 2.14 -1.78 1.34
CA GLN A 39 2.38 -2.95 0.50
C GLN A 39 1.28 -3.97 0.74
N VAL A 40 0.68 -4.48 -0.35
CA VAL A 40 -0.26 -5.60 -0.29
C VAL A 40 0.39 -6.83 -0.88
N TRP A 41 0.35 -7.92 -0.13
CA TRP A 41 0.99 -9.18 -0.48
C TRP A 41 -0.06 -10.25 -0.76
N GLU A 42 0.25 -11.13 -1.71
CA GLU A 42 -0.47 -12.37 -1.90
C GLU A 42 0.51 -13.51 -2.15
N LYS A 43 0.41 -14.59 -1.35
CA LYS A 43 1.26 -15.79 -1.47
C LYS A 43 2.77 -15.49 -1.41
N GLY A 44 3.17 -14.49 -0.64
CA GLY A 44 4.59 -14.11 -0.46
C GLY A 44 5.14 -13.14 -1.50
N GLU A 45 4.33 -12.77 -2.50
CA GLU A 45 4.69 -11.79 -3.54
C GLU A 45 4.00 -10.45 -3.27
N VAL A 46 4.69 -9.34 -3.55
CA VAL A 46 4.09 -8.00 -3.52
C VAL A 46 3.14 -7.87 -4.71
N LEU A 47 1.87 -7.67 -4.41
CA LEU A 47 0.82 -7.45 -5.39
C LEU A 47 0.76 -5.99 -5.84
N ILE A 48 0.93 -5.06 -4.90
CA ILE A 48 1.00 -3.61 -5.14
C ILE A 48 1.75 -2.94 -3.97
N GLU A 49 2.52 -1.90 -4.25
CA GLU A 49 2.99 -0.96 -3.23
C GLU A 49 2.46 0.43 -3.56
N MET A 50 1.86 1.07 -2.57
CA MET A 50 1.22 2.37 -2.69
C MET A 50 1.92 3.37 -1.79
N ILE A 51 2.15 4.57 -2.30
CA ILE A 51 2.62 5.74 -1.54
C ILE A 51 1.58 6.84 -1.65
N SER A 52 1.51 7.71 -0.65
CA SER A 52 0.68 8.90 -0.69
C SER A 52 1.55 10.16 -0.68
N ASN A 53 1.17 11.17 -1.46
CA ASN A 53 1.80 12.48 -1.44
C ASN A 53 0.72 13.55 -1.58
N GLU A 54 0.61 14.43 -0.58
CA GLU A 54 -0.33 15.56 -0.56
C GLU A 54 -1.80 15.19 -0.91
N GLY A 55 -2.25 14.00 -0.53
CA GLY A 55 -3.62 13.51 -0.79
C GLY A 55 -3.80 12.81 -2.13
N GLU A 56 -2.74 12.66 -2.92
CA GLU A 56 -2.71 11.81 -4.11
C GLU A 56 -2.04 10.47 -3.79
N TYR A 57 -2.50 9.41 -4.48
CA TYR A 57 -2.01 8.04 -4.29
C TYR A 57 -1.29 7.55 -5.54
N PHE A 58 -0.15 6.88 -5.36
CA PHE A 58 0.68 6.39 -6.45
C PHE A 58 1.13 4.96 -6.20
N ALA A 59 1.35 4.20 -7.28
CA ALA A 59 2.02 2.91 -7.20
C ALA A 59 3.55 3.10 -7.28
N ASP A 60 4.32 2.45 -6.40
CA ASP A 60 5.79 2.58 -6.39
C ASP A 60 6.41 2.09 -7.71
N GLY A 61 7.10 3.00 -8.40
CA GLY A 61 7.71 2.71 -9.71
C GLY A 61 6.71 2.54 -10.87
N GLY A 62 5.45 2.98 -10.72
CA GLY A 62 4.43 2.96 -11.78
C GLY A 62 3.45 1.78 -11.68
N LEU A 63 2.19 2.00 -12.06
CA LEU A 63 1.11 1.02 -11.92
C LEU A 63 1.32 -0.20 -12.84
N GLU A 64 1.89 0.03 -14.02
CA GLU A 64 2.20 -0.98 -15.04
C GLU A 64 3.25 -2.00 -14.61
N ARG A 65 4.02 -1.72 -13.55
CA ARG A 65 4.98 -2.65 -12.95
C ARG A 65 4.29 -3.84 -12.28
N TYR A 66 3.06 -3.65 -11.82
CA TYR A 66 2.32 -4.62 -11.03
C TYR A 66 1.42 -5.49 -11.91
N PRO A 67 1.14 -6.73 -11.51
CA PRO A 67 0.19 -7.59 -12.22
C PRO A 67 -1.21 -6.96 -12.26
N GLU A 68 -2.02 -7.33 -13.25
CA GLU A 68 -3.39 -6.80 -13.44
C GLU A 68 -4.21 -6.79 -12.15
N LYS A 69 -4.13 -7.86 -11.36
CA LYS A 69 -4.81 -7.96 -10.07
C LYS A 69 -4.38 -6.87 -9.07
N GLY A 70 -3.10 -6.50 -9.06
CA GLY A 70 -2.58 -5.41 -8.24
C GLY A 70 -3.03 -4.04 -8.74
N GLN A 71 -3.15 -3.88 -10.06
CA GLN A 71 -3.68 -2.65 -10.66
C GLN A 71 -5.16 -2.44 -10.33
N LEU A 72 -5.95 -3.50 -10.39
CA LEU A 72 -7.35 -3.47 -9.96
C LEU A 72 -7.46 -3.13 -8.47
N LEU A 73 -6.65 -3.77 -7.64
CA LEU A 73 -6.63 -3.52 -6.20
C LEU A 73 -6.23 -2.07 -5.87
N PHE A 74 -5.27 -1.50 -6.60
CA PHE A 74 -4.90 -0.09 -6.47
C PHE A 74 -6.12 0.81 -6.67
N ASN A 75 -6.85 0.62 -7.78
CA ASN A 75 -8.04 1.41 -8.09
C ASN A 75 -9.11 1.26 -7.00
N GLU A 76 -9.36 0.04 -6.53
CA GLU A 76 -10.31 -0.21 -5.43
C GLU A 76 -9.91 0.50 -4.13
N ILE A 77 -8.61 0.56 -3.83
CA ILE A 77 -8.11 1.25 -2.63
C ILE A 77 -8.24 2.76 -2.82
N VAL A 78 -7.84 3.30 -3.96
CA VAL A 78 -7.98 4.74 -4.24
C VAL A 78 -9.43 5.20 -4.18
N GLU A 79 -10.37 4.43 -4.75
CA GLU A 79 -11.80 4.73 -4.67
C GLU A 79 -12.34 4.70 -3.23
N GLN A 80 -11.77 3.86 -2.35
CA GLN A 80 -12.17 3.78 -0.94
C GLN A 80 -11.64 4.96 -0.12
N LEU A 81 -10.52 5.55 -0.53
CA LEU A 81 -9.82 6.62 0.18
C LEU A 81 -10.23 8.04 -0.30
N GLN A 82 -11.12 8.14 -1.29
CA GLN A 82 -11.71 9.39 -1.81
C GLN A 82 -13.10 9.64 -1.23
#